data_AF-A0A7S1RUC0-F1
#
_entry.id   AF-A0A7S1RUC0-F1
#
_cell.length_a   1.000
_cell.length_b   1.000
_cell.length_c   1.000
_cell.angle_alpha   90.00
_cell.angle_beta   90.00
_cell.angle_gamma   90.00
#
_symmetry.space_group_name_H-M   'P 1'
#
loop_
_entity.id
_entity.type
_entity.pdbx_description
1 polymer ?
#
loop_
_entity_poly.entity_id
_entity_poly.type
_entity_poly.pdbx_seq_one_letter_code
_entity_poly.pdbx_strand_id
1 'polypeptide(L)'
;AAMSFAIAEPESLSLSDGTTVTVSKTPGMAAEEWKETKKMLEENPEEARRWESFSKDAKAVRAWSQKTCIEEFYQSKLSAGDEVYSGKLLGLEKQPEFAHIFEDVKRGGMQAALQHSYNEPLMMKINRAVGGLPEEVKDALSKMQSSAVTLQEACKMGDLKAVEDYIKAAEGAGKLDLDAKDAKGVTCLGYAVGANRVAVVRLLLSKKADASACDTSGGNALHYAAAYGRKELLDCLLKGGL
;
A
#
# COMPACT_ATOMS: atom_id res chain seq x y z
N ALA A 1 9.87 13.98 -5.38
CA ALA A 1 9.89 13.08 -4.21
C ALA A 1 9.69 11.66 -4.72
N ALA A 2 10.38 10.66 -4.17
CA ALA A 2 10.04 9.27 -4.48
C ALA A 2 8.58 9.03 -4.06
N MET A 3 7.77 8.37 -4.91
CA MET A 3 6.45 7.92 -4.49
C MET A 3 6.63 7.01 -3.28
N SER A 4 6.02 7.37 -2.17
CA SER A 4 5.95 6.50 -1.00
C SER A 4 4.83 5.49 -1.22
N PHE A 5 5.15 4.20 -1.06
CA PHE A 5 4.18 3.10 -1.12
C PHE A 5 3.64 2.73 0.27
N ALA A 6 3.96 3.54 1.28
CA ALA A 6 3.63 3.32 2.68
C ALA A 6 2.23 3.84 3.03
N ILE A 7 1.48 3.03 3.78
CA ILE A 7 0.28 3.47 4.50
C ILE A 7 0.70 4.48 5.57
N ALA A 8 -0.03 5.59 5.70
CA ALA A 8 0.24 6.56 6.77
C ALA A 8 -0.20 6.04 8.15
N GLU A 9 0.29 6.69 9.20
CA GLU A 9 -0.16 6.36 10.56
C GLU A 9 -1.69 6.42 10.71
N PRO A 10 -2.27 5.50 11.49
CA PRO A 10 -3.71 5.51 11.73
C PRO A 10 -4.15 6.73 12.53
N GLU A 11 -5.18 7.41 12.06
CA GLU A 11 -5.83 8.53 12.73
C GLU A 11 -7.20 8.10 13.25
N SER A 12 -7.55 8.53 14.46
CA SER A 12 -8.91 8.31 14.99
C SER A 12 -9.86 9.37 14.43
N LEU A 13 -11.00 8.93 13.93
CA LEU A 13 -12.04 9.76 13.32
C LEU A 13 -13.35 9.58 14.07
N SER A 14 -13.99 10.69 14.44
CA SER A 14 -15.34 10.69 15.04
C SER A 14 -16.40 10.83 13.96
N LEU A 15 -17.41 9.95 13.99
CA LEU A 15 -18.42 9.85 12.95
C LEU A 15 -19.73 10.55 13.36
N SER A 16 -20.57 10.86 12.37
CA SER A 16 -21.88 11.49 12.55
C SER A 16 -22.86 10.67 13.42
N ASP A 17 -22.68 9.36 13.50
CA ASP A 17 -23.44 8.44 14.37
C ASP A 17 -22.92 8.38 15.82
N GLY A 18 -21.91 9.17 16.15
CA GLY A 18 -21.27 9.22 17.47
C GLY A 18 -20.25 8.10 17.72
N THR A 19 -20.02 7.20 16.76
CA THR A 19 -18.99 6.17 16.86
C THR A 19 -17.62 6.69 16.39
N THR A 20 -16.57 5.91 16.61
CA THR A 20 -15.22 6.22 16.16
C THR A 20 -14.65 5.09 15.32
N VAL A 21 -13.81 5.44 14.35
CA VAL A 21 -13.04 4.48 13.55
C VAL A 21 -11.58 4.91 13.54
N THR A 22 -10.69 3.97 13.22
CA THR A 22 -9.27 4.27 13.00
C THR A 22 -8.94 4.06 11.53
N VAL A 23 -8.56 5.13 10.84
CA VAL A 23 -8.35 5.13 9.39
C VAL A 23 -6.96 5.64 9.04
N SER A 24 -6.37 5.09 7.98
CA SER A 24 -5.11 5.57 7.44
C SER A 24 -5.29 6.12 6.03
N LYS A 25 -4.47 7.13 5.73
CA LYS A 25 -4.29 7.64 4.37
C LYS A 25 -3.58 6.60 3.51
N THR A 26 -4.06 6.42 2.27
CA THR A 26 -3.43 5.49 1.32
C THR A 26 -2.11 6.04 0.77
N PRO A 27 -1.23 5.16 0.26
CA PRO A 27 -0.01 5.59 -0.41
C PRO A 27 -0.31 6.51 -1.60
N GLY A 28 0.50 7.55 -1.80
CA GLY A 28 0.39 8.47 -2.93
C GLY A 28 -0.71 9.54 -2.86
N MET A 29 -1.72 9.37 -2.00
CA MET A 29 -2.81 10.35 -1.84
C MET A 29 -2.27 11.73 -1.44
N ALA A 30 -2.86 12.82 -1.92
CA ALA A 30 -2.46 14.17 -1.52
C ALA A 30 -2.93 14.52 -0.10
N ALA A 31 -2.29 15.49 0.58
CA ALA A 31 -2.73 15.90 1.92
C ALA A 31 -4.11 16.58 1.91
N GLU A 32 -4.39 17.41 0.89
CA GLU A 32 -5.70 18.05 0.72
C GLU A 32 -6.78 17.03 0.36
N GLU A 33 -6.48 16.09 -0.54
CA GLU A 33 -7.39 14.97 -0.88
C GLU A 33 -7.71 14.13 0.36
N TRP A 34 -6.72 13.85 1.22
CA TRP A 34 -6.96 13.15 2.48
C TRP A 34 -7.87 13.94 3.42
N LYS A 35 -7.72 15.26 3.48
CA LYS A 35 -8.58 16.12 4.30
C LYS A 35 -10.03 16.09 3.82
N GLU A 36 -10.25 16.10 2.51
CA GLU A 36 -11.59 15.95 1.93
C GLU A 36 -12.16 14.55 2.15
N THR A 37 -11.34 13.51 1.98
CA THR A 37 -11.71 12.12 2.24
C THR A 37 -12.16 11.95 3.69
N LYS A 38 -11.43 12.50 4.66
CA LYS A 38 -11.83 12.43 6.07
C LYS A 38 -13.20 13.04 6.33
N LYS A 39 -13.49 14.23 5.78
CA LYS A 39 -14.83 14.84 5.92
C LYS A 39 -15.94 13.95 5.36
N MET A 40 -15.70 13.34 4.20
CA MET A 40 -16.66 12.41 3.61
C MET A 40 -16.89 11.19 4.51
N LEU A 41 -15.82 10.64 5.10
CA LEU A 41 -15.93 9.50 6.02
C LEU A 41 -16.66 9.88 7.32
N GLU A 42 -16.40 11.07 7.89
CA GLU A 42 -17.10 11.58 9.09
C GLU A 42 -18.62 11.60 8.89
N GLU A 43 -19.08 11.99 7.71
CA GLU A 43 -20.50 12.10 7.37
C GLU A 43 -21.13 10.75 6.99
N ASN A 44 -20.34 9.75 6.59
CA ASN A 44 -20.80 8.45 6.07
C ASN A 44 -20.27 7.26 6.87
N PRO A 45 -20.91 6.87 8.00
CA PRO A 45 -20.37 5.85 8.90
C PRO A 45 -20.16 4.46 8.30
N GLU A 46 -21.01 4.03 7.36
CA GLU A 46 -20.81 2.74 6.69
C GLU A 46 -19.54 2.74 5.83
N GLU A 47 -19.29 3.83 5.11
CA GLU A 47 -18.10 3.98 4.26
C GLU A 47 -16.84 4.15 5.12
N ALA A 48 -16.94 4.85 6.24
CA ALA A 48 -15.88 4.94 7.24
C ALA A 48 -15.43 3.57 7.77
N ARG A 49 -16.37 2.66 8.06
CA ARG A 49 -16.05 1.28 8.49
C ARG A 49 -15.43 0.45 7.37
N ARG A 50 -15.88 0.64 6.12
CA ARG A 50 -15.25 0.00 4.95
C ARG A 50 -13.83 0.50 4.75
N TRP A 51 -13.61 1.80 4.86
CA TRP A 51 -12.28 2.42 4.77
C TRP A 51 -11.36 1.96 5.88
N GLU A 52 -11.85 1.86 7.12
CA GLU A 52 -11.10 1.30 8.25
C GLU A 52 -10.63 -0.12 7.96
N SER A 53 -11.54 -0.98 7.48
CA SER A 53 -11.20 -2.36 7.13
C SER A 53 -10.16 -2.41 5.99
N PHE A 54 -10.38 -1.63 4.95
CA PHE A 54 -9.49 -1.54 3.79
C PHE A 54 -8.09 -1.03 4.17
N SER A 55 -8.00 0.08 4.90
CA SER A 55 -6.73 0.72 5.26
C SER A 55 -5.87 -0.11 6.21
N LYS A 56 -6.46 -1.08 6.93
CA LYS A 56 -5.73 -2.06 7.76
C LYS A 56 -5.27 -3.29 6.98
N ASP A 57 -5.82 -3.56 5.80
CA ASP A 57 -5.44 -4.69 4.95
C ASP A 57 -4.36 -4.27 3.94
N ALA A 58 -3.10 -4.52 4.28
CA ALA A 58 -1.96 -4.23 3.41
C ALA A 58 -2.04 -4.89 2.02
N LYS A 59 -2.70 -6.05 1.90
CA LYS A 59 -2.91 -6.72 0.61
C LYS A 59 -3.94 -5.97 -0.22
N ALA A 60 -5.05 -5.56 0.40
CA ALA A 60 -6.07 -4.74 -0.25
C ALA A 60 -5.51 -3.39 -0.70
N VAL A 61 -4.76 -2.69 0.17
CA VAL A 61 -4.12 -1.42 -0.17
C VAL A 61 -3.10 -1.58 -1.30
N ARG A 62 -2.31 -2.65 -1.30
CA ARG A 62 -1.37 -2.95 -2.39
C ARG A 62 -2.10 -3.18 -3.72
N ALA A 63 -3.16 -3.99 -3.72
CA ALA A 63 -3.97 -4.25 -4.90
C ALA A 63 -4.63 -2.97 -5.44
N TRP A 64 -5.16 -2.14 -4.54
CA TRP A 64 -5.71 -0.83 -4.88
C TRP A 64 -4.64 0.07 -5.49
N SER A 65 -3.46 0.18 -4.87
CA SER A 65 -2.37 1.01 -5.38
C SER A 65 -1.92 0.58 -6.77
N GLN A 66 -1.84 -0.73 -7.04
CA GLN A 66 -1.52 -1.26 -8.37
C GLN A 66 -2.58 -0.87 -9.41
N LYS A 67 -3.86 -0.98 -9.05
CA LYS A 67 -4.98 -0.57 -9.89
C LYS A 67 -4.92 0.93 -10.20
N THR A 68 -4.79 1.76 -9.17
CA THR A 68 -4.72 3.22 -9.30
C THR A 68 -3.54 3.66 -10.16
N CYS A 69 -2.36 3.04 -10.00
CA CYS A 69 -1.19 3.33 -10.84
C CYS A 69 -1.45 3.10 -12.33
N ILE A 70 -2.13 2.01 -12.69
CA ILE A 70 -2.49 1.71 -14.08
C ILE A 70 -3.51 2.75 -14.58
N GLU A 71 -4.53 3.06 -13.78
CA GLU A 71 -5.59 4.02 -14.13
C GLU A 71 -5.02 5.43 -14.34
N GLU A 72 -4.22 5.93 -13.42
CA GLU A 72 -3.58 7.25 -13.49
C GLU A 72 -2.67 7.37 -14.72
N PHE A 73 -1.90 6.32 -15.05
CA PHE A 73 -1.08 6.32 -16.24
C PHE A 73 -1.92 6.55 -17.50
N TYR A 74 -2.96 5.75 -17.70
CA TYR A 74 -3.79 5.87 -18.91
C TYR A 74 -4.60 7.17 -18.92
N GLN A 75 -5.15 7.60 -17.79
CA GLN A 75 -5.85 8.88 -17.67
C GLN A 75 -4.93 10.07 -17.99
N SER A 76 -3.68 10.05 -17.51
CA SER A 76 -2.67 11.04 -17.85
C SER A 76 -2.37 11.08 -19.34
N LYS A 77 -2.22 9.91 -19.99
CA LYS A 77 -1.96 9.83 -21.44
C LYS A 77 -3.13 10.35 -22.26
N LEU A 78 -4.36 10.01 -21.90
CA LEU A 78 -5.56 10.44 -22.61
C LEU A 78 -5.83 11.94 -22.41
N SER A 79 -5.68 12.46 -21.19
CA SER A 79 -5.87 13.89 -20.91
C SER A 79 -4.79 14.76 -21.57
N ALA A 80 -3.56 14.25 -21.71
CA ALA A 80 -2.48 14.92 -22.42
C ALA A 80 -2.60 14.84 -23.96
N GLY A 81 -3.61 14.15 -24.50
CA GLY A 81 -3.80 13.97 -25.94
C GLY A 81 -2.69 13.14 -26.59
N ASP A 82 -2.11 12.18 -25.88
CA ASP A 82 -1.02 11.34 -26.40
C ASP A 82 -1.51 10.55 -27.64
N GLU A 83 -0.96 10.90 -28.80
CA GLU A 83 -1.39 10.36 -30.10
C GLU A 83 -1.12 8.86 -30.23
N VAL A 84 -0.10 8.33 -29.53
CA VAL A 84 0.24 6.92 -29.58
C VAL A 84 -0.82 6.09 -28.86
N TYR A 85 -1.19 6.49 -27.64
CA TYR A 85 -2.20 5.77 -26.86
C TYR A 85 -3.61 5.98 -27.40
N SER A 86 -3.93 7.20 -27.82
CA SER A 86 -5.20 7.51 -28.49
C SER A 86 -5.32 6.73 -29.81
N GLY A 87 -4.25 6.66 -30.59
CA GLY A 87 -4.19 5.89 -31.84
C GLY A 87 -4.35 4.38 -31.63
N LYS A 88 -3.76 3.82 -30.56
CA LYS A 88 -3.95 2.41 -30.17
C LYS A 88 -5.40 2.10 -29.83
N LEU A 89 -6.06 2.95 -29.05
CA LEU A 89 -7.47 2.77 -28.68
C LEU A 89 -8.41 2.94 -29.88
N LEU A 90 -8.20 3.96 -30.72
CA LEU A 90 -8.94 4.14 -31.97
C LEU A 90 -8.69 2.99 -32.96
N GLY A 91 -7.50 2.39 -32.91
CA GLY A 91 -7.16 1.20 -33.68
C GLY A 91 -8.01 -0.01 -33.31
N LEU A 92 -8.48 -0.12 -32.06
CA LEU A 92 -9.35 -1.21 -31.64
C LEU A 92 -10.71 -1.16 -32.35
N GLU A 93 -11.26 0.02 -32.60
CA GLU A 93 -12.54 0.18 -33.31
C GLU A 93 -12.50 -0.44 -34.71
N LYS A 94 -11.34 -0.41 -35.36
CA LYS A 94 -11.14 -1.00 -36.70
C LYS A 94 -10.99 -2.52 -36.66
N GLN A 95 -10.80 -3.11 -35.49
CA GLN A 95 -10.66 -4.56 -35.35
C GLN A 95 -12.05 -5.20 -35.24
N PRO A 96 -12.40 -6.18 -36.09
CA PRO A 96 -13.73 -6.79 -36.10
C PRO A 96 -14.14 -7.37 -34.75
N GLU A 97 -13.17 -7.87 -33.97
CA GLU A 97 -13.40 -8.42 -32.64
C GLU A 97 -13.92 -7.37 -31.63
N PHE A 98 -13.52 -6.11 -31.75
CA PHE A 98 -13.91 -5.04 -30.82
C PHE A 98 -14.96 -4.09 -31.37
N ALA A 99 -15.22 -4.08 -32.69
CA ALA A 99 -16.15 -3.15 -33.34
C ALA A 99 -17.53 -3.07 -32.66
N HIS A 100 -18.10 -4.22 -32.28
CA HIS A 100 -19.40 -4.30 -31.60
C HIS A 100 -19.42 -3.59 -30.23
N ILE A 101 -18.28 -3.52 -29.55
CA ILE A 101 -18.15 -2.83 -28.25
C ILE A 101 -18.21 -1.32 -28.49
N PHE A 102 -17.50 -0.81 -29.50
CA PHE A 102 -17.52 0.61 -29.83
C PHE A 102 -18.90 1.06 -30.30
N GLU A 103 -19.61 0.23 -31.08
CA GLU A 103 -21.01 0.51 -31.44
C GLU A 103 -21.92 0.56 -30.22
N ASP A 104 -21.77 -0.40 -29.31
CA ASP A 104 -22.57 -0.44 -28.08
C ASP A 104 -22.27 0.73 -27.15
N VAL A 105 -21.00 1.13 -27.01
CA VAL A 105 -20.58 2.33 -26.26
C VAL A 105 -21.09 3.61 -26.92
N LYS A 106 -21.11 3.71 -28.26
CA LYS A 106 -21.70 4.87 -28.96
C LYS A 106 -23.20 4.98 -28.72
N ARG A 107 -23.91 3.85 -28.60
CA ARG A 107 -25.36 3.81 -28.38
C ARG A 107 -25.73 3.99 -26.90
N GLY A 108 -25.03 3.32 -25.99
CA GLY A 108 -25.31 3.25 -24.56
C GLY A 108 -24.47 4.20 -23.70
N GLY A 109 -23.57 4.96 -24.32
CA GLY A 109 -22.71 5.94 -23.65
C GLY A 109 -21.82 5.32 -22.57
N MET A 110 -21.56 6.10 -21.51
CA MET A 110 -20.68 5.71 -20.41
C MET A 110 -21.16 4.45 -19.67
N GLN A 111 -22.47 4.20 -19.65
CA GLN A 111 -23.03 3.04 -18.96
C GLN A 111 -22.68 1.73 -19.67
N ALA A 112 -22.73 1.70 -21.01
CA ALA A 112 -22.26 0.56 -21.80
C ALA A 112 -20.75 0.37 -21.64
N ALA A 113 -19.96 1.46 -21.63
CA ALA A 113 -18.52 1.38 -21.40
C ALA A 113 -18.18 0.75 -20.03
N LEU A 114 -18.90 1.17 -18.98
CA LEU A 114 -18.76 0.59 -17.64
C LEU A 114 -19.11 -0.90 -17.63
N GLN A 115 -20.20 -1.32 -18.29
CA GLN A 115 -20.55 -2.74 -18.38
C GLN A 115 -19.44 -3.59 -19.02
N HIS A 116 -18.87 -3.13 -20.14
CA HIS A 116 -17.75 -3.82 -20.79
C HIS A 116 -16.49 -3.83 -19.92
N SER A 117 -16.27 -2.80 -19.10
CA SER A 117 -15.12 -2.73 -18.19
C SER A 117 -15.11 -3.83 -17.12
N TYR A 118 -16.28 -4.38 -16.76
CA TYR A 118 -16.39 -5.51 -15.84
C TYR A 118 -16.17 -6.88 -16.50
N ASN A 119 -16.04 -6.94 -17.83
CA ASN A 119 -15.77 -8.18 -18.56
C ASN A 119 -14.26 -8.44 -18.61
N GLU A 120 -13.75 -9.18 -17.62
CA GLU A 120 -12.30 -9.48 -17.50
C GLU A 120 -11.68 -10.12 -18.77
N PRO A 121 -12.29 -11.15 -19.40
CA PRO A 121 -11.75 -11.72 -20.65
C PRO A 121 -11.62 -10.67 -21.76
N LEU A 122 -12.61 -9.79 -21.88
CA LEU A 122 -12.58 -8.72 -22.87
C LEU A 122 -11.48 -7.70 -22.56
N MET A 123 -11.40 -7.25 -21.30
CA MET A 123 -10.36 -6.30 -20.88
C MET A 123 -8.95 -6.85 -21.07
N MET A 124 -8.73 -8.17 -20.87
CA MET A 124 -7.46 -8.81 -21.19
C MET A 124 -7.15 -8.82 -22.69
N LYS A 125 -8.15 -9.05 -23.54
CA LYS A 125 -7.98 -8.98 -25.00
C LYS A 125 -7.65 -7.56 -25.46
N ILE A 126 -8.38 -6.58 -24.96
CA ILE A 126 -8.12 -5.15 -25.21
C ILE A 126 -6.69 -4.80 -24.79
N ASN A 127 -6.28 -5.19 -23.57
CA ASN A 127 -4.92 -4.96 -23.07
C ASN A 127 -3.86 -5.54 -24.02
N ARG A 128 -4.02 -6.79 -24.48
CA ARG A 128 -3.09 -7.38 -25.47
C ARG A 128 -3.08 -6.64 -26.79
N ALA A 129 -4.25 -6.25 -27.30
CA ALA A 129 -4.39 -5.57 -28.59
C ALA A 129 -3.77 -4.16 -28.60
N VAL A 130 -3.69 -3.49 -27.44
CA VAL A 130 -3.00 -2.18 -27.31
C VAL A 130 -1.50 -2.31 -27.00
N GLY A 131 -0.96 -3.54 -26.99
CA GLY A 131 0.47 -3.82 -26.77
C GLY A 131 0.83 -4.20 -25.33
N GLY A 132 -0.17 -4.56 -24.52
CA GLY A 132 0.00 -4.91 -23.11
C GLY A 132 0.25 -3.70 -22.21
N LEU A 133 0.69 -3.98 -20.97
CA LEU A 133 1.10 -2.93 -20.06
C LEU A 133 2.37 -2.23 -20.60
N PRO A 134 2.41 -0.89 -20.60
CA PRO A 134 3.60 -0.11 -20.90
C PRO A 134 4.75 -0.46 -19.97
N GLU A 135 5.99 -0.33 -20.45
CA GLU A 135 7.17 -0.72 -19.67
C GLU A 135 7.32 0.15 -18.41
N GLU A 136 6.98 1.43 -18.51
CA GLU A 136 6.97 2.35 -17.37
C GLU A 136 5.99 1.90 -16.28
N VAL A 137 4.84 1.36 -16.69
CA VAL A 137 3.83 0.81 -15.76
C VAL A 137 4.32 -0.51 -15.18
N LYS A 138 4.92 -1.40 -15.98
CA LYS A 138 5.51 -2.64 -15.46
C LYS A 138 6.61 -2.36 -14.44
N ASP A 139 7.49 -1.41 -14.72
CA ASP A 139 8.56 -0.99 -13.81
C ASP A 139 7.99 -0.43 -12.51
N ALA A 140 6.95 0.42 -12.60
CA ALA A 140 6.26 0.94 -11.43
C ALA A 140 5.63 -0.19 -10.60
N LEU A 141 4.89 -1.11 -11.23
CA LEU A 141 4.25 -2.26 -10.57
C LEU A 141 5.27 -3.20 -9.92
N SER A 142 6.40 -3.44 -10.59
CA SER A 142 7.51 -4.25 -10.07
C SER A 142 8.12 -3.61 -8.82
N LYS A 143 8.37 -2.29 -8.85
CA LYS A 143 8.85 -1.54 -7.69
C LYS A 143 7.84 -1.61 -6.54
N MET A 144 6.55 -1.45 -6.82
CA MET A 144 5.47 -1.56 -5.83
C MET A 144 5.38 -2.95 -5.19
N GLN A 145 5.57 -4.01 -5.98
CA GLN A 145 5.62 -5.39 -5.48
C GLN A 145 6.76 -5.58 -4.48
N SER A 146 7.93 -4.99 -4.76
CA SER A 146 9.10 -5.08 -3.88
C SER A 146 9.11 -4.07 -2.73
N SER A 147 8.18 -3.12 -2.70
CA SER A 147 8.13 -2.08 -1.69
C SER A 147 7.26 -2.48 -0.49
N ALA A 148 7.70 -2.08 0.70
CA ALA A 148 6.92 -2.24 1.91
C ALA A 148 5.72 -1.28 1.93
N VAL A 149 4.56 -1.81 2.32
CA VAL A 149 3.31 -1.06 2.47
C VAL A 149 3.01 -0.78 3.95
N THR A 150 3.56 -1.59 4.86
CA THR A 150 3.52 -1.38 6.31
C THR A 150 4.91 -1.27 6.93
N LEU A 151 4.99 -0.68 8.12
CA LEU A 151 6.23 -0.60 8.88
C LEU A 151 6.80 -2.00 9.20
N GLN A 152 5.96 -2.98 9.53
CA GLN A 152 6.38 -4.35 9.79
C GLN A 152 6.99 -5.00 8.54
N GLU A 153 6.39 -4.78 7.36
CA GLU A 153 6.95 -5.24 6.09
C GLU A 153 8.32 -4.60 5.83
N ALA A 154 8.45 -3.28 6.04
CA ALA A 154 9.73 -2.57 5.87
C ALA A 154 10.80 -3.14 6.81
N CYS A 155 10.43 -3.40 8.06
CA CYS A 155 11.30 -4.00 9.06
C CYS A 155 11.74 -5.42 8.68
N LYS A 156 10.82 -6.24 8.18
CA LYS A 156 11.10 -7.60 7.70
C LYS A 156 12.00 -7.61 6.46
N MET A 157 11.75 -6.70 5.51
CA MET A 157 12.55 -6.56 4.29
C MET A 157 13.94 -6.00 4.56
N GLY A 158 14.11 -5.27 5.68
CA GLY A 158 15.35 -4.56 5.97
C GLY A 158 15.46 -3.23 5.22
N ASP A 159 14.33 -2.69 4.76
CA ASP A 159 14.26 -1.41 4.08
C ASP A 159 14.41 -0.28 5.10
N LEU A 160 15.68 0.00 5.46
CA LEU A 160 16.03 1.00 6.46
C LEU A 160 15.45 2.38 6.08
N LYS A 161 15.43 2.70 4.79
CA LYS A 161 14.96 3.99 4.31
C LYS A 161 13.45 4.12 4.51
N ALA A 162 12.68 3.09 4.16
CA ALA A 162 11.25 3.07 4.44
C ALA A 162 10.98 3.17 5.94
N VAL A 163 11.69 2.42 6.79
CA VAL A 163 11.54 2.49 8.26
C VAL A 163 11.80 3.91 8.78
N GLU A 164 12.85 4.58 8.31
CA GLU A 164 13.11 5.98 8.66
C GLU A 164 11.99 6.92 8.20
N ASP A 165 11.46 6.69 6.99
CA ASP A 165 10.41 7.53 6.42
C ASP A 165 9.09 7.35 7.18
N TYR A 166 8.75 6.14 7.64
CA TYR A 166 7.63 5.89 8.57
C TYR A 166 7.81 6.65 9.89
N ILE A 167 8.98 6.55 10.51
CA ILE A 167 9.27 7.22 11.79
C ILE A 167 9.16 8.74 11.63
N LYS A 168 9.72 9.30 10.54
CA LYS A 168 9.65 10.74 10.24
C LYS A 168 8.22 11.21 9.96
N ALA A 169 7.43 10.41 9.23
CA ALA A 169 6.04 10.76 8.93
C ALA A 169 5.19 10.85 10.22
N ALA A 170 5.50 10.02 11.22
CA ALA A 170 4.80 10.03 12.49
C ALA A 170 5.17 11.22 13.40
N GLU A 171 6.41 11.73 13.34
CA GLU A 171 6.90 12.82 14.20
C GLU A 171 6.03 14.12 14.14
N GLY A 172 5.13 14.26 13.15
CA GLY A 172 4.15 15.36 13.06
C GLY A 172 2.66 15.00 13.18
N ALA A 173 2.29 13.70 13.21
CA ALA A 173 0.88 13.25 13.15
C ALA A 173 0.42 12.47 14.40
N GLY A 174 1.35 12.09 15.28
CA GLY A 174 1.07 11.29 16.47
C GLY A 174 2.27 10.39 16.79
N LYS A 175 2.41 9.95 18.05
CA LYS A 175 3.53 9.05 18.39
C LYS A 175 3.30 7.69 17.72
N LEU A 176 4.11 7.36 16.71
CA LEU A 176 4.17 6.00 16.12
C LEU A 176 4.46 5.00 17.23
N ASP A 177 3.58 4.01 17.36
CA ASP A 177 3.77 2.88 18.26
C ASP A 177 4.66 1.83 17.60
N LEU A 178 5.96 1.91 17.86
CA LEU A 178 6.94 0.93 17.36
C LEU A 178 6.74 -0.47 17.96
N ASP A 179 5.99 -0.57 19.06
CA ASP A 179 5.73 -1.79 19.80
C ASP A 179 4.35 -2.38 19.48
N ALA A 180 3.62 -1.78 18.52
CA ALA A 180 2.37 -2.29 18.00
C ALA A 180 2.53 -3.74 17.52
N LYS A 181 1.66 -4.61 18.00
CA LYS A 181 1.64 -6.03 17.71
C LYS A 181 0.62 -6.36 16.62
N ASP A 182 1.01 -7.22 15.69
CA ASP A 182 0.07 -7.79 14.74
C ASP A 182 -0.79 -8.91 15.37
N ALA A 183 -1.63 -9.56 14.56
CA ALA A 183 -2.49 -10.68 15.02
C ALA A 183 -1.70 -11.90 15.55
N LYS A 184 -0.39 -11.99 15.28
CA LYS A 184 0.51 -13.02 15.81
C LYS A 184 1.29 -12.53 17.04
N GLY A 185 1.00 -11.32 17.53
CA GLY A 185 1.71 -10.72 18.65
C GLY A 185 3.09 -10.18 18.27
N VAL A 186 3.46 -10.15 16.99
CA VAL A 186 4.82 -9.82 16.55
C VAL A 186 4.95 -8.31 16.33
N THR A 187 6.02 -7.73 16.89
CA THR A 187 6.35 -6.30 16.73
C THR A 187 7.25 -6.07 15.51
N CYS A 188 7.44 -4.79 15.13
CA CYS A 188 8.40 -4.39 14.10
C CYS A 188 9.82 -4.91 14.38
N LEU A 189 10.24 -4.83 15.65
CA LEU A 189 11.54 -5.35 16.09
C LEU A 189 11.61 -6.88 15.97
N GLY A 190 10.54 -7.59 16.34
CA GLY A 190 10.44 -9.05 16.17
C GLY A 190 10.62 -9.47 14.70
N TYR A 191 9.97 -8.78 13.76
CA TYR A 191 10.13 -9.03 12.32
C TYR A 191 11.55 -8.74 11.82
N ALA A 192 12.15 -7.62 12.22
CA ALA A 192 13.52 -7.27 11.83
C ALA A 192 14.53 -8.30 12.36
N VAL A 193 14.38 -8.73 13.62
CA VAL A 193 15.22 -9.75 14.24
C VAL A 193 15.04 -11.09 13.56
N GLY A 194 13.80 -11.54 13.34
CA GLY A 194 13.46 -12.79 12.66
C GLY A 194 13.94 -12.85 11.20
N ALA A 195 14.14 -11.70 10.54
CA ALA A 195 14.68 -11.59 9.19
C ALA A 195 16.17 -11.19 9.11
N ASN A 196 16.88 -11.11 10.24
CA ASN A 196 18.30 -10.77 10.34
C ASN A 196 18.65 -9.36 9.84
N ARG A 197 17.79 -8.37 10.10
CA ARG A 197 17.93 -7.00 9.60
C ARG A 197 18.65 -6.12 10.62
N VAL A 198 19.94 -6.35 10.81
CA VAL A 198 20.76 -5.69 11.83
C VAL A 198 20.63 -4.16 11.83
N ALA A 199 20.72 -3.51 10.66
CA ALA A 199 20.62 -2.05 10.57
C ALA A 199 19.26 -1.53 11.07
N VAL A 200 18.17 -2.18 10.70
CA VAL A 200 16.82 -1.86 11.18
C VAL A 200 16.71 -2.11 12.68
N VAL A 201 17.25 -3.23 13.19
CA VAL A 201 17.25 -3.52 14.64
C VAL A 201 17.95 -2.41 15.42
N ARG A 202 19.13 -1.97 14.96
CA ARG A 202 19.85 -0.85 15.60
C ARG A 202 19.02 0.43 15.59
N LEU A 203 18.37 0.76 14.47
CA LEU A 203 17.49 1.92 14.36
C LEU A 203 16.32 1.84 15.35
N LEU A 204 15.58 0.73 15.37
CA LEU A 204 14.43 0.54 16.26
C LEU A 204 14.83 0.63 17.74
N LEU A 205 15.95 -0.01 18.13
CA LEU A 205 16.47 0.08 19.50
C LEU A 205 16.92 1.51 19.85
N SER A 206 17.51 2.25 18.92
CA SER A 206 17.87 3.66 19.15
C SER A 206 16.63 4.55 19.37
N LYS A 207 15.48 4.12 18.85
CA LYS A 207 14.15 4.74 19.06
C LYS A 207 13.40 4.14 20.26
N LYS A 208 14.08 3.35 21.09
CA LYS A 208 13.57 2.74 22.33
C LYS A 208 12.42 1.74 22.13
N ALA A 209 12.40 1.02 20.99
CA ALA A 209 11.48 -0.10 20.82
C ALA A 209 11.71 -1.18 21.89
N ASP A 210 10.63 -1.76 22.40
CA ASP A 210 10.65 -2.80 23.44
C ASP A 210 11.16 -4.14 22.87
N ALA A 211 12.38 -4.49 23.24
CA ALA A 211 13.00 -5.75 22.86
C ALA A 211 12.49 -6.96 23.67
N SER A 212 11.76 -6.72 24.76
CA SER A 212 11.22 -7.76 25.65
C SER A 212 9.85 -8.27 25.21
N ALA A 213 9.19 -7.56 24.30
CA ALA A 213 7.89 -7.92 23.76
C ALA A 213 7.89 -9.35 23.19
N CYS A 214 6.99 -10.18 23.71
CA CYS A 214 6.77 -11.54 23.21
C CYS A 214 5.63 -11.60 22.18
N ASP A 215 5.79 -12.49 21.20
CA ASP A 215 4.73 -12.94 20.31
C ASP A 215 3.71 -13.84 21.03
N THR A 216 2.70 -14.32 20.31
CA THR A 216 1.67 -15.23 20.88
C THR A 216 2.22 -16.59 21.29
N SER A 217 3.41 -16.97 20.82
CA SER A 217 4.10 -18.21 21.22
C SER A 217 5.03 -17.99 22.43
N GLY A 218 5.10 -16.77 22.97
CA GLY A 218 6.01 -16.41 24.06
C GLY A 218 7.45 -16.12 23.60
N GLY A 219 7.74 -16.11 22.30
CA GLY A 219 9.04 -15.80 21.72
C GLY A 219 9.28 -14.28 21.67
N ASN A 220 10.46 -13.84 22.09
CA ASN A 220 10.88 -12.43 22.00
C ASN A 220 12.08 -12.32 21.06
N ALA A 221 12.57 -11.09 20.84
CA ALA A 221 13.71 -10.83 19.98
C ALA A 221 14.94 -11.71 20.31
N LEU A 222 15.27 -11.87 21.59
CA LEU A 222 16.42 -12.68 22.02
C LEU A 222 16.23 -14.16 21.71
N HIS A 223 15.02 -14.71 21.92
CA HIS A 223 14.70 -16.09 21.57
C HIS A 223 14.98 -16.38 20.09
N TYR A 224 14.53 -15.53 19.17
CA TYR A 224 14.78 -15.73 17.74
C TYR A 224 16.25 -15.52 17.36
N ALA A 225 16.93 -14.51 17.93
CA ALA A 225 18.34 -14.28 17.66
C ALA A 225 19.20 -15.47 18.11
N ALA A 226 18.90 -16.05 19.27
CA ALA A 226 19.56 -17.25 19.79
C ALA A 226 19.24 -18.50 18.96
N ALA A 227 17.95 -18.76 18.69
CA ALA A 227 17.51 -19.95 17.95
C ALA A 227 18.11 -20.03 16.54
N TYR A 228 18.33 -18.89 15.88
CA TYR A 228 18.95 -18.83 14.55
C TYR A 228 20.47 -18.57 14.57
N GLY A 229 21.11 -18.54 15.74
CA GLY A 229 22.56 -18.34 15.87
C GLY A 229 23.07 -16.96 15.41
N ARG A 230 22.25 -15.92 15.51
CA ARG A 230 22.53 -14.57 14.99
C ARG A 230 23.30 -13.73 16.00
N LYS A 231 24.59 -14.02 16.13
CA LYS A 231 25.50 -13.40 17.11
C LYS A 231 25.44 -11.87 17.13
N GLU A 232 25.50 -11.22 15.98
CA GLU A 232 25.47 -9.74 15.93
C GLU A 232 24.15 -9.18 16.46
N LEU A 233 23.02 -9.85 16.22
CA LEU A 233 21.74 -9.43 16.77
C LEU A 233 21.67 -9.65 18.28
N LEU A 234 22.22 -10.74 18.80
CA LEU A 234 22.36 -10.95 20.24
C LEU A 234 23.15 -9.79 20.87
N ASP A 235 24.29 -9.43 20.29
CA ASP A 235 25.10 -8.33 20.79
C ASP A 235 24.35 -6.99 20.74
N CYS A 236 23.52 -6.75 19.72
CA CYS A 236 22.68 -5.55 19.64
C CYS A 236 21.59 -5.52 20.72
N LEU A 237 20.88 -6.63 20.90
CA LEU A 237 19.75 -6.74 21.84
C LEU A 237 20.22 -6.65 23.29
N LEU A 238 21.32 -7.32 23.63
CA LEU A 238 21.91 -7.27 24.97
C LEU A 238 22.39 -5.85 25.33
N LYS A 239 22.99 -5.13 24.38
CA LYS A 239 23.35 -3.72 24.56
C LYS A 239 22.14 -2.78 24.66
N GLY A 240 21.02 -3.18 24.06
CA GLY A 240 19.75 -2.45 24.08
C GLY A 240 18.96 -2.58 25.38
N GLY A 241 19.44 -3.35 26.35
CA GLY A 241 18.80 -3.50 27.66
C GLY A 241 17.97 -4.78 27.85
N LEU A 242 18.25 -5.83 27.04
CA LEU A 242 17.80 -7.19 27.33
C LEU A 242 18.88 -8.04 28.01
#